data_AF-A0A427ACY9-F1
#
_entry.id   AF-A0A427ACY9-F1
#
_cell.length_a   1.000
_cell.length_b   1.000
_cell.length_c   1.000
_cell.angle_alpha   90.00
_cell.angle_beta   90.00
_cell.angle_gamma   90.00
#
_symmetry.space_group_name_H-M   'P 1'
#
loop_
_entity.id
_entity.type
_entity.pdbx_description
1 polymer ?
#
loop_
_entity_poly.entity_id
_entity_poly.type
_entity_poly.pdbx_seq_one_letter_code
_entity_poly.pdbx_strand_id
1 'polypeptide(L)'
;MGELELDNAKLKSGSEELSGRLDEADKELNELREGLAESQHQLKEQKVDRHKADDELLKLMRENESLKAELPGKSITDDKQSVGFGWGLRRMGQVSYEYGYRVVLARFQARYPDLEVDNDPFTERPEDGLVPMETRQEFHDSIPPEE
;
A
#
# COMPACT_ATOMS: atom_id res chain seq x y z
N MET A 1 -44.43 -46.15 -68.24
CA MET A 1 -44.49 -44.69 -67.97
C MET A 1 -44.25 -44.35 -66.51
N GLY A 2 -44.51 -45.25 -65.54
CA GLY A 2 -44.46 -44.90 -64.10
C GLY A 2 -43.09 -44.79 -63.39
N GLU A 3 -42.02 -45.45 -63.86
CA GLU A 3 -40.71 -45.39 -63.16
C GLU A 3 -40.02 -44.02 -63.27
N LEU A 4 -39.98 -43.43 -64.47
CA LEU A 4 -39.37 -42.11 -64.72
C LEU A 4 -40.10 -40.97 -63.99
N GLU A 5 -41.41 -41.14 -63.76
CA GLU A 5 -42.25 -40.17 -63.06
C GLU A 5 -41.98 -40.22 -61.54
N LEU A 6 -41.76 -41.43 -61.00
CA LEU A 6 -41.40 -41.65 -59.60
C LEU A 6 -39.99 -41.15 -59.29
N ASP A 7 -39.03 -41.38 -60.19
CA ASP A 7 -37.66 -40.87 -60.03
C ASP A 7 -37.60 -39.34 -60.08
N ASN A 8 -38.38 -38.69 -60.96
CA ASN A 8 -38.49 -37.23 -60.99
C ASN A 8 -39.11 -36.66 -59.70
N ALA A 9 -40.15 -37.30 -59.17
CA ALA A 9 -40.75 -36.89 -57.91
C ALA A 9 -39.75 -36.97 -56.74
N LYS A 10 -38.93 -38.04 -56.69
CA LYS A 10 -37.91 -38.25 -55.66
C LYS A 10 -36.74 -37.27 -55.78
N LEU A 11 -36.30 -36.97 -57.01
CA LEU A 11 -35.29 -35.94 -57.26
C LEU A 11 -35.79 -34.56 -56.85
N LYS A 12 -37.06 -34.25 -57.14
CA LYS A 12 -37.67 -32.98 -56.77
C LYS A 12 -37.77 -32.81 -55.25
N SER A 13 -38.24 -33.83 -54.53
CA SER A 13 -38.30 -33.78 -53.06
C SER A 13 -36.90 -33.65 -52.43
N GLY A 14 -35.89 -34.35 -52.96
CA GLY A 14 -34.51 -34.21 -52.51
C GLY A 14 -33.92 -32.82 -52.78
N SER A 15 -34.29 -32.20 -53.89
CA SER A 15 -33.88 -30.82 -54.20
C SER A 15 -34.50 -29.81 -53.24
N GLU A 16 -35.78 -29.97 -52.88
CA GLU A 16 -36.47 -29.10 -51.92
C GLU A 16 -35.89 -29.25 -50.50
N GLU A 17 -35.59 -30.47 -50.06
CA GLU A 17 -34.94 -30.74 -48.77
C GLU A 17 -33.54 -30.13 -48.69
N LEU A 18 -32.72 -30.29 -49.74
CA LEU A 18 -31.38 -29.69 -49.79
C LEU A 18 -31.44 -28.15 -49.82
N SER A 19 -32.43 -27.56 -50.49
CA SER A 19 -32.65 -26.11 -50.46
C SER A 19 -32.96 -25.62 -49.05
N GLY A 20 -33.86 -26.28 -48.33
CA GLY A 20 -34.18 -25.89 -46.95
C GLY A 20 -32.99 -26.03 -46.00
N ARG A 21 -32.16 -27.07 -46.18
CA ARG A 21 -30.91 -27.22 -45.41
C ARG A 21 -29.88 -26.14 -45.71
N LEU A 22 -29.82 -25.66 -46.95
CA LEU A 22 -28.94 -24.55 -47.33
C LEU A 22 -29.41 -23.25 -46.66
N ASP A 23 -30.71 -22.96 -46.70
CA ASP A 23 -31.29 -21.77 -46.08
C ASP A 23 -31.07 -21.75 -44.55
N GLU A 24 -31.21 -22.90 -43.88
CA GLU A 24 -30.94 -23.01 -42.44
C GLU A 24 -29.45 -22.79 -42.13
N ALA A 25 -28.55 -23.41 -42.89
CA ALA A 25 -27.11 -23.22 -42.72
C ALA A 25 -26.68 -21.77 -42.98
N ASP A 26 -27.27 -21.09 -43.96
CA ASP A 26 -27.01 -19.68 -44.23
C ASP A 26 -27.50 -18.77 -43.09
N LYS A 27 -28.64 -19.11 -42.48
CA LYS A 27 -29.13 -18.42 -41.29
C LYS A 27 -28.19 -18.60 -40.09
N GLU A 28 -27.76 -19.83 -39.82
CA GLU A 28 -26.78 -20.13 -38.77
C GLU A 28 -25.45 -19.40 -39.00
N LEU A 29 -24.95 -19.36 -40.25
CA LEU A 29 -23.74 -18.64 -40.61
C LEU A 29 -23.87 -17.13 -40.34
N ASN A 30 -25.04 -16.54 -40.63
CA ASN A 30 -25.29 -15.13 -40.35
C ASN A 30 -25.31 -14.85 -38.85
N GLU A 31 -26.00 -15.67 -38.06
CA GLU A 31 -26.03 -15.54 -36.58
C GLU A 31 -24.62 -15.66 -35.98
N LEU A 32 -23.82 -16.64 -36.42
CA LEU A 32 -22.42 -16.78 -35.98
C LEU A 32 -21.56 -15.58 -36.39
N ARG A 33 -21.80 -15.01 -37.58
CA ARG A 33 -21.05 -13.85 -38.07
C ARG A 33 -21.36 -12.60 -37.26
N GLU A 34 -22.62 -12.39 -36.87
CA GLU A 34 -23.01 -11.30 -35.98
C GLU A 34 -22.40 -11.46 -34.60
N GLY A 35 -22.49 -12.65 -34.01
CA GLY A 35 -21.87 -12.94 -32.71
C GLY A 35 -20.34 -12.76 -32.70
N LEU A 36 -19.66 -13.14 -33.79
CA LEU A 36 -18.23 -12.89 -33.96
C LEU A 36 -17.91 -11.39 -34.01
N ALA A 37 -18.71 -10.60 -34.74
CA ALA A 37 -18.52 -9.16 -34.85
C ALA A 37 -18.70 -8.47 -33.48
N GLU A 38 -19.71 -8.89 -32.71
CA GLU A 38 -19.97 -8.38 -31.37
C GLU A 38 -18.81 -8.74 -30.41
N SER A 39 -18.37 -10.00 -30.39
CA SER A 39 -17.24 -10.43 -29.56
C SER A 39 -15.95 -9.68 -29.90
N GLN A 40 -15.69 -9.42 -31.18
CA GLN A 40 -14.55 -8.61 -31.62
C GLN A 40 -14.65 -7.16 -31.14
N HIS A 41 -15.86 -6.58 -31.14
CA HIS A 41 -16.08 -5.24 -30.62
C HIS A 41 -15.79 -5.18 -29.11
N GLN A 42 -16.39 -6.09 -28.33
CA GLN A 42 -16.19 -6.17 -26.88
C GLN A 42 -14.70 -6.36 -26.52
N LEU A 43 -13.97 -7.18 -27.28
CA LEU A 43 -12.54 -7.38 -27.05
C LEU A 43 -11.73 -6.10 -27.28
N LYS A 44 -12.11 -5.27 -28.25
CA LYS A 44 -11.44 -3.98 -28.49
C LYS A 44 -11.69 -3.01 -27.34
N GLU A 45 -12.93 -2.93 -26.88
CA GLU A 45 -13.32 -2.10 -25.74
C GLU A 45 -12.57 -2.50 -24.46
N GLN A 46 -12.59 -3.80 -24.13
CA GLN A 46 -11.86 -4.32 -22.97
C GLN A 46 -10.35 -4.06 -23.03
N LYS A 47 -9.76 -4.07 -24.23
CA LYS A 47 -8.34 -3.71 -24.41
C LYS A 47 -8.07 -2.25 -24.07
N VAL A 48 -8.95 -1.34 -24.49
CA VAL A 48 -8.83 0.09 -24.16
C VAL A 48 -8.96 0.29 -22.66
N ASP A 49 -9.94 -0.34 -22.01
CA ASP A 49 -10.12 -0.25 -20.57
C ASP A 49 -8.93 -0.81 -19.78
N ARG A 50 -8.37 -1.95 -20.22
CA ARG A 50 -7.13 -2.50 -19.63
C ARG A 50 -5.98 -1.51 -19.71
N HIS A 51 -5.75 -0.90 -20.89
CA HIS A 51 -4.68 0.09 -21.04
C HIS A 51 -4.88 1.30 -20.14
N LYS A 52 -6.13 1.78 -20.00
CA LYS A 52 -6.45 2.88 -19.08
C LYS A 52 -6.16 2.50 -17.61
N ALA A 53 -6.55 1.30 -17.20
CA ALA A 53 -6.26 0.81 -15.85
C ALA A 53 -4.75 0.67 -15.58
N ASP A 54 -3.98 0.20 -16.57
CA ASP A 54 -2.52 0.11 -16.49
C ASP A 54 -1.88 1.51 -16.34
N ASP A 55 -2.36 2.50 -17.08
CA ASP A 55 -1.90 3.89 -16.98
C ASP A 55 -2.22 4.51 -15.60
N GLU A 56 -3.42 4.26 -15.07
CA GLU A 56 -3.80 4.69 -13.72
C GLU A 56 -2.93 4.02 -12.65
N LEU A 57 -2.64 2.73 -12.80
CA LEU A 57 -1.73 2.00 -11.91
C LEU A 57 -0.31 2.59 -11.95
N LEU A 58 0.22 2.87 -13.14
CA LEU A 58 1.54 3.49 -13.30
C LEU A 58 1.60 4.88 -12.64
N LYS A 59 0.53 5.66 -12.75
CA LYS A 59 0.41 6.96 -12.07
C LYS A 59 0.46 6.79 -10.55
N LEU A 60 -0.33 5.89 -9.99
CA LEU A 60 -0.36 5.62 -8.55
C LEU A 60 0.98 5.09 -8.03
N MET A 61 1.68 4.25 -8.80
CA MET A 61 3.02 3.76 -8.43
C MET A 61 4.03 4.91 -8.32
N ARG A 62 4.02 5.85 -9.27
CA ARG A 62 4.89 7.04 -9.23
C ARG A 62 4.59 7.92 -8.02
N GLU A 63 3.31 8.15 -7.73
CA GLU A 63 2.90 8.91 -6.55
C GLU A 63 3.35 8.20 -5.26
N ASN A 64 3.17 6.89 -5.17
CA ASN A 64 3.63 6.10 -4.01
C ASN A 64 5.15 6.18 -3.81
N GLU A 65 5.93 6.11 -4.89
CA GLU A 65 7.38 6.26 -4.86
C GLU A 65 7.80 7.66 -4.37
N SER A 66 7.14 8.72 -4.86
CA SER A 66 7.39 10.08 -4.37
C SER A 66 7.06 10.23 -2.88
N LEU A 67 5.94 9.67 -2.42
CA LEU A 67 5.57 9.72 -1.01
C LEU A 67 6.56 8.96 -0.14
N LYS A 68 7.03 7.79 -0.58
CA LYS A 68 8.07 7.03 0.13
C LYS A 68 9.39 7.79 0.23
N ALA A 69 9.73 8.61 -0.75
CA ALA A 69 10.93 9.45 -0.71
C ALA A 69 10.76 10.68 0.20
N GLU A 70 9.57 11.30 0.22
CA GLU A 70 9.33 12.55 0.94
C GLU A 70 8.92 12.37 2.40
N LEU A 71 8.08 11.38 2.72
CA LEU A 71 7.51 11.18 4.05
C LEU A 71 8.57 10.99 5.15
N PRO A 72 9.64 10.19 4.96
CA PRO A 72 10.66 10.04 5.98
C PRO A 72 11.36 11.36 6.31
N GLY A 73 11.65 12.17 5.27
CA GLY A 73 12.26 13.48 5.45
C GLY A 73 11.37 14.42 6.26
N LYS A 74 10.07 14.49 5.93
CA LYS A 74 9.09 15.32 6.65
C LYS A 74 8.96 14.87 8.11
N SER A 75 8.72 13.57 8.36
CA SER A 75 8.61 13.01 9.71
C SER A 75 9.84 13.29 10.56
N ILE A 76 11.06 13.09 10.03
CA ILE A 76 12.30 13.36 10.77
C ILE A 76 12.43 14.86 11.10
N THR A 77 11.99 15.73 10.19
CA THR A 77 12.08 17.18 10.40
C THR A 77 11.08 17.63 11.46
N ASP A 78 9.85 17.11 11.41
CA ASP A 78 8.79 17.36 12.39
C ASP A 78 9.20 16.84 13.77
N ASP A 79 9.76 15.63 13.86
CA ASP A 79 10.28 15.05 15.10
C ASP A 79 11.36 15.94 15.72
N LYS A 80 12.32 16.42 14.91
CA LYS A 80 13.40 17.32 15.37
C LYS A 80 12.89 18.69 15.81
N GLN A 81 11.79 19.16 15.23
CA GLN A 81 11.16 20.43 15.60
C GLN A 81 10.22 20.29 16.80
N SER A 82 9.86 19.07 17.17
CA SER A 82 8.98 18.82 18.31
C SER A 82 9.59 19.32 19.62
N VAL A 83 8.73 19.87 20.48
CA VAL A 83 9.11 20.33 21.82
C VAL A 83 9.68 19.16 22.64
N GLY A 84 9.09 17.97 22.52
CA GLY A 84 9.54 16.75 23.20
C GLY A 84 10.99 16.38 22.86
N PHE A 85 11.39 16.48 21.58
CA PHE A 85 12.77 16.24 21.17
C PHE A 85 13.75 17.22 21.84
N GLY A 86 13.40 18.51 21.90
CA GLY A 86 14.19 19.52 22.59
C GLY A 86 14.37 19.24 24.09
N TRP A 87 13.29 18.85 24.79
CA TRP A 87 13.37 18.43 26.20
C TRP A 87 14.22 17.17 26.39
N GLY A 88 14.11 16.19 25.48
CA GLY A 88 14.94 15.00 25.47
C GLY A 88 16.43 15.32 25.36
N LEU A 89 16.81 16.23 24.46
CA LEU A 89 18.20 16.69 24.33
C LEU A 89 18.69 17.38 25.59
N ARG A 90 17.87 18.24 26.22
CA ARG A 90 18.22 18.91 27.48
C ARG A 90 18.50 17.91 28.59
N ARG A 91 17.64 16.89 28.73
CA ARG A 91 17.83 15.80 29.72
C ARG A 91 19.10 14.98 29.44
N MET A 92 19.31 14.56 28.19
CA MET A 92 20.53 13.83 27.82
C MET A 92 21.80 14.64 28.11
N GLY A 93 21.79 15.94 27.82
CA GLY A 93 22.90 16.84 28.13
C GLY A 93 23.18 16.93 29.63
N GLN A 94 22.13 17.07 30.44
CA GLN A 94 22.24 17.12 31.91
C GLN A 94 22.83 15.83 32.47
N VAL A 95 22.30 14.66 32.09
CA VAL A 95 22.79 13.36 32.56
C VAL A 95 24.26 13.13 32.16
N SER A 96 24.63 13.52 30.94
CA SER A 96 26.00 13.38 30.45
C SER A 96 26.96 14.29 31.22
N TYR A 97 26.54 15.52 31.51
CA TYR A 97 27.33 16.48 32.29
C TYR A 97 27.51 16.02 33.73
N GLU A 98 26.42 15.59 34.38
CA GLU A 98 26.44 15.05 35.74
C GLU A 98 27.35 13.82 35.85
N TYR A 99 27.26 12.89 34.89
CA TYR A 99 28.15 11.74 34.84
C TYR A 99 29.62 12.16 34.76
N GLY A 100 29.95 13.09 33.86
CA GLY A 100 31.31 13.63 33.73
C GLY A 100 31.81 14.29 35.01
N TYR A 101 30.94 15.07 35.67
CA TYR A 101 31.23 15.71 36.95
C TYR A 101 31.56 14.68 38.03
N ARG A 102 30.70 13.67 38.23
CA ARG A 102 30.92 12.61 39.23
C ARG A 102 32.22 11.85 38.99
N VAL A 103 32.58 11.59 37.73
CA VAL A 103 33.86 10.95 37.38
C VAL A 103 35.05 11.84 37.75
N VAL A 104 35.00 13.13 37.43
CA VAL A 104 36.07 14.08 37.79
C VAL A 104 36.19 14.24 39.30
N LEU A 105 35.06 14.32 40.01
CA LEU A 105 35.00 14.41 41.47
C LEU A 105 35.65 13.20 42.13
N ALA A 106 35.29 11.98 41.73
CA ALA A 106 35.89 10.76 42.26
C ALA A 106 37.40 10.69 42.03
N ARG A 107 37.87 11.15 40.85
CA ARG A 107 39.31 11.22 40.54
C ARG A 107 40.03 12.26 41.41
N PHE A 108 39.39 13.40 41.65
CA PHE A 108 39.94 14.45 42.50
C PHE A 108 40.08 13.96 43.94
N GLN A 109 39.02 13.37 44.50
CA GLN A 109 39.01 12.81 45.85
C GLN A 109 40.07 11.70 46.03
N ALA A 110 40.25 10.83 45.03
CA ALA A 110 41.29 9.81 45.08
C ALA A 110 42.72 10.39 45.08
N ARG A 111 42.92 11.59 44.51
CA ARG A 111 44.23 12.24 44.41
C ARG A 111 44.54 13.15 45.60
N TYR A 112 43.51 13.74 46.20
CA TYR A 112 43.61 14.70 47.31
C TYR A 112 42.58 14.38 48.39
N PRO A 113 42.77 13.29 49.17
CA PRO A 113 41.79 12.82 50.14
C PRO A 113 41.55 13.78 51.31
N ASP A 114 42.50 14.68 51.59
CA ASP A 114 42.42 15.64 52.68
C ASP A 114 41.73 16.97 52.29
N LEU A 115 41.37 17.16 51.02
CA LEU A 115 40.65 18.34 50.55
C LEU A 115 39.15 18.08 50.49
N GLU A 116 38.40 18.88 51.23
CA GLU A 116 36.94 18.88 51.18
C GLU A 116 36.45 19.59 49.91
N VAL A 117 35.56 18.95 49.17
CA VAL A 117 34.84 19.55 48.04
C VAL A 117 33.47 19.98 48.56
N ASP A 118 33.05 21.21 48.22
CA ASP A 118 31.71 21.72 48.54
C ASP A 118 30.58 20.82 47.99
N ASN A 119 29.34 21.04 48.43
CA ASN A 119 28.20 20.20 48.12
C ASN A 119 28.04 19.92 46.62
N ASP A 120 27.84 18.64 46.28
CA ASP A 120 27.59 18.22 44.91
C ASP A 120 26.26 18.81 44.41
N PRO A 121 26.29 19.69 43.39
CA PRO A 121 25.11 20.37 42.88
C PRO A 121 24.08 19.42 42.24
N PHE A 122 24.39 18.14 42.07
CA PHE A 122 23.48 17.11 41.53
C PHE A 122 22.87 16.18 42.59
N THR A 123 23.06 16.50 43.88
CA THR A 123 22.40 15.79 44.98
C THR A 123 20.93 16.18 45.15
N GLU A 124 20.55 17.36 44.65
CA GLU A 124 19.15 17.76 44.51
C GLU A 124 18.47 17.01 43.37
N ARG A 125 17.29 16.46 43.61
CA ARG A 125 16.52 15.77 42.57
C ARG A 125 16.20 16.75 41.44
N PRO A 126 16.31 16.35 40.16
CA PRO A 126 15.87 17.19 39.06
C PRO A 126 14.39 17.56 39.26
N GLU A 127 14.01 18.78 38.89
CA GLU A 127 12.62 19.29 39.03
C GLU A 127 11.58 18.33 38.40
N ASP A 128 11.99 17.59 37.36
CA ASP A 128 11.20 16.55 36.68
C ASP A 128 10.90 15.30 37.53
N GLY A 129 11.57 15.08 38.66
CA GLY A 129 11.25 13.99 39.59
C GLY A 129 9.88 14.14 40.27
N LEU A 130 9.27 15.32 40.13
CA LEU A 130 7.92 15.64 40.59
C LEU A 130 6.88 15.59 39.47
N VAL A 131 7.31 15.43 38.21
CA VAL A 131 6.40 15.24 37.07
C VAL A 131 5.97 13.77 37.09
N PRO A 132 4.69 13.47 37.36
CA PRO A 132 4.22 12.09 37.32
C PRO A 132 4.41 11.56 35.90
N MET A 133 5.25 10.54 35.75
CA MET A 133 5.36 9.80 34.51
C MET A 133 4.10 8.94 34.39
N GLU A 134 3.27 9.21 33.38
CA GLU A 134 2.07 8.43 33.08
C GLU A 134 2.49 6.96 32.88
N THR A 135 2.15 6.09 33.84
CA THR A 135 2.58 4.68 33.84
C THR A 135 1.84 3.83 32.81
N ARG A 136 0.83 4.41 32.15
CA ARG A 136 -0.02 3.75 31.16
C ARG A 136 -0.35 4.73 30.03
N GLN A 137 0.35 4.57 28.92
CA GLN A 137 -0.09 5.10 27.63
C GLN A 137 -0.96 3.99 27.00
N GLU A 138 -2.28 4.18 26.95
CA GLU A 138 -3.14 3.30 26.16
C GLU A 138 -2.81 3.54 24.68
N PHE A 139 -2.03 2.64 24.09
CA PHE A 139 -1.90 2.60 22.63
C PHE A 139 -3.24 2.18 22.07
N HIS A 140 -3.69 2.87 21.01
CA HIS A 140 -4.86 2.45 20.24
C HIS A 140 -4.52 1.20 19.42
N ASP A 141 -4.33 0.06 20.10
CA ASP A 141 -4.22 -1.27 19.50
C ASP A 141 -5.62 -1.81 19.15
N SER A 142 -6.53 -0.93 18.72
CA SER A 142 -7.85 -1.34 18.25
C SER A 142 -7.65 -2.19 16.99
N ILE A 143 -7.89 -3.49 17.14
CA ILE A 143 -8.01 -4.41 16.00
C ILE A 143 -9.17 -3.86 15.15
N PRO A 144 -8.95 -3.51 13.87
CA PRO A 144 -10.05 -3.09 13.01
C PRO A 144 -11.06 -4.24 12.89
N PRO A 145 -12.38 -3.94 12.81
CA PRO A 145 -13.39 -4.98 12.70
C PRO A 145 -13.14 -5.85 11.46
N GLU A 146 -13.32 -7.17 11.59
CA GLU A 146 -13.39 -8.07 10.44
C GLU A 146 -14.62 -7.69 9.59
N GLU A 147 -14.39 -7.32 8.34
CA GLU A 147 -15.40 -7.30 7.28
C GLU A 147 -15.80 -8.72 6.87
#